data_AF-G1LP05-F1
#
_entry.id   AF-G1LP05-F1
#
_cell.length_a   1.000
_cell.length_b   1.000
_cell.length_c   1.000
_cell.angle_alpha   90.00
_cell.angle_beta   90.00
_cell.angle_gamma   90.00
#
_symmetry.space_group_name_H-M   'P 1'
#
loop_
_entity.id
_entity.type
_entity.pdbx_description
1 polymer ?
#
loop_
_entity_poly.entity_id
_entity_poly.type
_entity_poly.pdbx_seq_one_letter_code
_entity_poly.pdbx_strand_id
1 'polypeptide(L)'
;MNSSHNFSQTPSGSLHGTGSRWGQLGSFPRAPSVHGGAGGVRISLSFSSPSCLPPGGPWGSRRGKSLPAASGKEVMQGLNKRLASYLDKVRALEEANEKLESRILKWHEQRDPGSKQNYSQYEENISHLQEQIMDGKMTNAQIVLLIDNARMAVDDFGLKYENEHSFKKDLEIEVEGLRKTLDDLTIVTTDLEQEVEGMRKELILMKKRHEQEMEEHHVPNDFKVSVKVDSTPGEDLIKVLEDMRQEYEFIIKKKHQDLDAWYKEQSATMAQEVASPAAVQSSQSDIHELKRTFQALEIDLQAQHSRKSALENMLSETQSRYSCQLQDMQRVISHYEDELLQLRHDLERQHNEYKVLLGIKTHLEKEIATYHQLLEGESEGTMEESKSSVKAPKIKAITQESVNGRIILSQVNEIQKCA
;
A
#
# COMPACT_ATOMS: atom_id res chain seq x y z
N MET A 1 -43.10 -38.66 -13.46
CA MET A 1 -43.19 -38.73 -14.93
C MET A 1 -43.58 -37.34 -15.43
N ASN A 2 -42.88 -36.84 -16.45
CA ASN A 2 -43.03 -35.58 -17.20
C ASN A 2 -42.60 -34.32 -16.41
N SER A 3 -41.45 -33.66 -16.63
CA SER A 3 -40.60 -33.37 -17.80
C SER A 3 -41.23 -32.51 -18.90
N SER A 4 -40.77 -31.26 -18.98
CA SER A 4 -40.63 -30.40 -20.18
C SER A 4 -40.10 -29.02 -19.73
N HIS A 5 -38.79 -28.73 -19.74
CA HIS A 5 -37.91 -28.26 -20.85
C HIS A 5 -38.39 -27.01 -21.62
N ASN A 6 -37.55 -25.96 -21.58
CA ASN A 6 -37.27 -24.87 -22.55
C ASN A 6 -35.98 -24.17 -22.01
N PHE A 7 -34.75 -24.19 -22.58
CA PHE A 7 -34.21 -23.82 -23.90
C PHE A 7 -34.71 -22.42 -24.32
N SER A 8 -33.94 -21.34 -24.54
CA SER A 8 -32.52 -21.03 -24.82
C SER A 8 -32.39 -19.48 -24.76
N GLN A 9 -31.25 -18.82 -24.49
CA GLN A 9 -30.23 -18.40 -25.46
C GLN A 9 -29.26 -17.45 -24.73
N THR A 10 -27.95 -17.62 -24.97
CA THR A 10 -26.94 -16.57 -24.77
C THR A 10 -27.04 -15.54 -25.90
N PRO A 11 -26.47 -14.34 -25.70
CA PRO A 11 -25.35 -14.03 -26.57
C PRO A 11 -24.12 -13.52 -25.81
N SER A 12 -22.99 -13.89 -26.40
CA SER A 12 -21.65 -13.41 -26.16
C SER A 12 -21.55 -11.91 -26.43
N GLY A 13 -21.01 -11.16 -25.47
CA GLY A 13 -20.57 -9.78 -25.62
C GLY A 13 -19.06 -9.71 -25.48
N SER A 14 -18.36 -9.75 -26.61
CA SER A 14 -16.94 -9.49 -26.78
C SER A 14 -16.61 -8.02 -26.49
N LEU A 15 -15.53 -7.76 -25.75
CA LEU A 15 -14.84 -6.47 -25.78
C LEU A 15 -13.37 -6.69 -26.18
N HIS A 16 -13.07 -6.32 -27.43
CA HIS A 16 -11.76 -5.79 -27.85
C HIS A 16 -11.35 -4.65 -26.89
N GLY A 17 -10.08 -4.42 -26.54
CA GLY A 17 -8.86 -4.64 -27.32
C GLY A 17 -8.43 -3.35 -28.00
N THR A 18 -7.86 -2.41 -27.24
CA THR A 18 -6.97 -1.28 -27.64
C THR A 18 -6.78 -0.45 -26.36
N GLY A 19 -5.63 0.05 -25.94
CA GLY A 19 -4.40 0.39 -26.63
C GLY A 19 -3.78 1.52 -25.78
N SER A 20 -2.48 1.43 -25.59
CA SER A 20 -1.59 2.36 -24.86
C SER A 20 -1.90 3.86 -25.10
N ARG A 21 -1.65 4.75 -24.12
CA ARG A 21 -0.57 5.78 -24.19
C ARG A 21 -0.50 6.72 -22.96
N TRP A 22 0.63 6.66 -22.25
CA TRP A 22 1.52 7.74 -21.77
C TRP A 22 0.95 8.90 -20.93
N GLY A 23 1.62 9.16 -19.80
CA GLY A 23 1.43 10.39 -19.01
C GLY A 23 2.23 10.40 -17.71
N GLN A 24 3.54 10.22 -17.80
CA GLN A 24 4.49 10.43 -16.70
C GLN A 24 4.48 11.92 -16.32
N LEU A 25 3.85 12.29 -15.21
CA LEU A 25 4.02 13.65 -14.65
C LEU A 25 5.26 13.68 -13.77
N GLY A 26 6.17 14.57 -14.14
CA GLY A 26 7.52 14.68 -13.63
C GLY A 26 7.60 15.02 -12.14
N SER A 27 8.47 14.29 -11.45
CA SER A 27 8.98 14.66 -10.14
C SER A 27 9.99 15.79 -10.32
N PHE A 28 9.68 16.98 -9.78
CA PHE A 28 10.62 18.09 -9.70
C PHE A 28 11.70 17.77 -8.65
N PRO A 29 13.00 17.98 -8.92
CA PRO A 29 14.03 17.80 -7.91
C PRO A 29 13.94 18.93 -6.87
N ARG A 30 13.76 18.51 -5.61
CA ARG A 30 13.92 19.34 -4.41
C ARG A 30 15.40 19.67 -4.24
N ALA A 31 15.74 20.96 -4.17
CA ALA A 31 17.10 21.41 -3.89
C ALA A 31 17.55 20.98 -2.49
N PRO A 32 18.78 20.44 -2.30
CA PRO A 32 19.36 20.30 -0.98
C PRO A 32 19.90 21.64 -0.50
N SER A 33 19.67 21.92 0.78
CA SER A 33 20.14 23.09 1.48
C SER A 33 21.67 23.14 1.55
N VAL A 34 22.22 24.32 1.28
CA VAL A 34 23.65 24.61 1.47
C VAL A 34 23.90 24.82 2.96
N HIS A 35 24.46 23.81 3.62
CA HIS A 35 25.23 24.02 4.85
C HIS A 35 26.63 24.48 4.49
N GLY A 36 27.03 25.60 5.08
CA GLY A 36 28.36 26.18 4.94
C GLY A 36 29.45 25.28 5.50
N GLY A 37 30.59 25.28 4.82
CA GLY A 37 31.77 24.52 5.21
C GLY A 37 32.96 24.92 4.36
N ALA A 38 33.72 25.86 4.90
CA ALA A 38 35.12 26.22 4.63
C ALA A 38 35.86 25.55 3.45
N GLY A 39 36.35 26.39 2.54
CA GLY A 39 37.72 26.39 1.99
C GLY A 39 38.36 25.04 1.63
N GLY A 40 38.34 24.70 0.34
CA GLY A 40 39.15 23.62 -0.22
C GLY A 40 39.76 24.02 -1.57
N VAL A 41 40.78 24.88 -1.55
CA VAL A 41 41.65 25.12 -2.71
C VAL A 41 42.43 23.82 -2.95
N ARG A 42 42.20 23.15 -4.08
CA ARG A 42 43.03 22.02 -4.52
C ARG A 42 44.34 22.57 -5.10
N ILE A 43 45.41 22.55 -4.30
CA ILE A 43 46.77 22.79 -4.77
C ILE A 43 47.32 21.47 -5.30
N SER A 44 47.45 21.34 -6.62
CA SER A 44 48.13 20.22 -7.26
C SER A 44 49.64 20.41 -7.15
N LEU A 45 50.30 19.67 -6.24
CA LEU A 45 51.76 19.59 -6.17
C LEU A 45 52.24 18.42 -7.03
N SER A 46 52.75 18.71 -8.22
CA SER A 46 53.48 17.74 -9.04
C SER A 46 54.91 17.62 -8.53
N PHE A 47 55.23 16.46 -7.95
CA PHE A 47 56.59 16.09 -7.55
C PHE A 47 57.32 15.52 -8.78
N SER A 48 58.23 16.29 -9.36
CA SER A 48 59.12 15.83 -10.42
C SER A 48 60.39 15.22 -9.80
N SER A 49 60.51 13.90 -9.85
CA SER A 49 61.75 13.16 -9.58
C SER A 49 62.85 13.59 -10.56
N PRO A 50 64.10 13.87 -10.11
CA PRO A 50 65.19 14.14 -11.03
C PRO A 50 65.88 12.82 -11.39
N SER A 51 65.58 12.33 -12.60
CA SER A 51 66.36 11.29 -13.26
C SER A 51 67.43 11.94 -14.14
N CYS A 52 68.62 11.32 -14.12
CA CYS A 52 69.63 11.33 -15.18
C CYS A 52 70.65 12.49 -15.21
N LEU A 53 71.88 12.10 -14.87
CA LEU A 53 73.16 12.64 -15.34
C LEU A 53 73.25 12.68 -16.87
N PRO A 54 74.17 13.50 -17.42
CA PRO A 54 74.96 13.10 -18.58
C PRO A 54 76.49 13.23 -18.36
N PRO A 55 77.30 12.62 -19.26
CA PRO A 55 78.62 12.08 -18.97
C PRO A 55 79.78 12.88 -19.60
N GLY A 56 80.99 12.73 -19.03
CA GLY A 56 82.25 13.16 -19.65
C GLY A 56 83.39 13.33 -18.65
N GLY A 57 84.34 12.38 -18.59
CA GLY A 57 85.52 12.36 -17.69
C GLY A 57 86.68 13.24 -18.20
N PRO A 58 87.98 12.89 -18.00
CA PRO A 58 88.64 11.99 -17.04
C PRO A 58 89.84 12.69 -16.32
N TRP A 59 90.65 11.91 -15.59
CA TRP A 59 91.93 12.28 -14.92
C TRP A 59 91.82 13.16 -13.66
N GLY A 60 92.63 12.97 -12.62
CA GLY A 60 93.79 12.11 -12.46
C GLY A 60 94.37 12.39 -11.07
N SER A 61 94.88 11.33 -10.44
CA SER A 61 95.65 11.41 -9.22
C SER A 61 96.89 12.28 -9.44
N ARG A 62 97.11 13.33 -8.64
CA ARG A 62 98.46 13.86 -8.43
C ARG A 62 98.63 14.59 -7.10
N ARG A 63 99.60 14.07 -6.35
CA ARG A 63 100.23 14.59 -5.13
C ARG A 63 100.54 16.09 -5.18
N GLY A 64 100.33 16.72 -4.02
CA GLY A 64 101.24 17.62 -3.30
C GLY A 64 102.03 18.67 -4.09
N LYS A 65 101.82 19.94 -3.73
CA LYS A 65 102.89 20.95 -3.63
C LYS A 65 102.46 22.06 -2.65
N SER A 66 103.49 22.53 -1.96
CA SER A 66 103.62 23.44 -0.82
C SER A 66 102.92 24.81 -0.90
N LEU A 67 102.54 25.30 0.30
CA LEU A 67 102.15 26.67 0.68
C LEU A 67 103.09 27.76 0.11
N PRO A 68 102.64 29.02 -0.07
CA PRO A 68 102.76 30.00 1.03
C PRO A 68 101.62 31.03 1.12
N ALA A 69 101.52 31.67 2.29
CA ALA A 69 100.60 32.75 2.60
C ALA A 69 100.81 34.02 1.74
N ALA A 70 99.73 34.54 1.14
CA ALA A 70 99.65 35.89 0.57
C ALA A 70 98.26 36.53 0.84
N SER A 71 98.29 37.56 1.69
CA SER A 71 97.32 38.65 1.97
C SER A 71 95.79 38.38 1.96
N GLY A 72 95.14 38.50 3.13
CA GLY A 72 93.67 38.53 3.27
C GLY A 72 92.94 39.63 2.47
N LYS A 73 93.69 40.59 1.90
CA LYS A 73 93.15 41.62 0.99
C LYS A 73 92.68 41.04 -0.35
N GLU A 74 93.35 40.04 -0.93
CA GLU A 74 92.93 39.45 -2.21
C GLU A 74 91.65 38.62 -2.07
N VAL A 75 91.49 37.92 -0.95
CA VAL A 75 90.24 37.21 -0.61
C VAL A 75 89.09 38.21 -0.41
N MET A 76 89.33 39.32 0.27
CA MET A 76 88.33 40.37 0.47
C MET A 76 87.96 41.06 -0.86
N GLN A 77 88.91 41.26 -1.78
CA GLN A 77 88.63 41.78 -3.11
C GLN A 77 87.83 40.79 -3.97
N GLY A 78 88.10 39.48 -3.89
CA GLY A 78 87.31 38.44 -4.55
C GLY A 78 85.86 38.40 -4.05
N LEU A 79 85.66 38.53 -2.74
CA LEU A 79 84.34 38.63 -2.14
C LEU A 79 83.62 39.93 -2.54
N ASN A 80 84.31 41.07 -2.54
CA ASN A 80 83.72 42.33 -2.99
C ASN A 80 83.34 42.30 -4.48
N LYS A 81 84.16 41.71 -5.34
CA LYS A 81 83.81 41.50 -6.76
C LYS A 81 82.59 40.60 -6.91
N ARG A 82 82.49 39.56 -6.08
CA ARG A 82 81.33 38.67 -6.08
C ARG A 82 80.08 39.38 -5.56
N LEU A 83 80.19 40.18 -4.49
CA LEU A 83 79.08 41.00 -3.96
C LEU A 83 78.62 42.04 -4.99
N ALA A 84 79.54 42.71 -5.68
CA ALA A 84 79.21 43.62 -6.78
C ALA A 84 78.43 42.89 -7.88
N SER A 85 78.88 41.71 -8.30
CA SER A 85 78.15 40.89 -9.28
C SER A 85 76.79 40.41 -8.79
N TYR A 86 76.60 40.22 -7.48
CA TYR A 86 75.29 39.90 -6.89
C TYR A 86 74.38 41.12 -6.87
N LEU A 87 74.89 42.30 -6.50
CA LEU A 87 74.12 43.55 -6.52
C LEU A 87 73.69 43.93 -7.94
N ASP A 88 74.56 43.72 -8.94
CA ASP A 88 74.22 43.95 -10.34
C ASP A 88 73.13 42.98 -10.83
N LYS A 89 73.18 41.71 -10.39
CA LYS A 89 72.12 40.73 -10.67
C LYS A 89 70.81 41.07 -9.98
N VAL A 90 70.86 41.55 -8.74
CA VAL A 90 69.66 41.98 -8.00
C VAL A 90 69.00 43.16 -8.72
N ARG A 91 69.77 44.18 -9.14
CA ARG A 91 69.22 45.30 -9.92
C ARG A 91 68.62 44.85 -11.25
N ALA A 92 69.30 43.96 -11.99
CA ALA A 92 68.78 43.42 -13.24
C ALA A 92 67.47 42.63 -13.05
N LEU A 93 67.33 41.90 -11.93
CA LEU A 93 66.11 41.21 -11.57
C LEU A 93 65.00 42.16 -11.13
N GLU A 94 65.32 43.20 -10.36
CA GLU A 94 64.37 44.25 -9.97
C GLU A 94 63.80 44.97 -11.21
N GLU A 95 64.65 45.36 -12.16
CA GLU A 95 64.20 45.98 -13.42
C GLU A 95 63.36 45.01 -14.28
N ALA A 96 63.70 43.72 -14.30
CA ALA A 96 62.91 42.72 -15.01
C ALA A 96 61.55 42.51 -14.35
N ASN A 97 61.49 42.55 -13.02
CA ASN A 97 60.27 42.39 -12.25
C ASN A 97 59.33 43.59 -12.46
N GLU A 98 59.85 44.81 -12.40
CA GLU A 98 59.08 46.04 -12.67
C GLU A 98 58.49 46.04 -14.10
N LYS A 99 59.26 45.56 -15.09
CA LYS A 99 58.78 45.37 -16.47
C LYS A 99 57.66 44.32 -16.56
N LEU A 100 57.75 43.23 -15.82
CA LEU A 100 56.71 42.20 -15.78
C LEU A 100 55.45 42.70 -15.08
N GLU A 101 55.58 43.38 -13.95
CA GLU A 101 54.46 44.02 -13.25
C GLU A 101 53.74 45.02 -14.15
N SER A 102 54.50 45.86 -14.87
CA SER A 102 53.93 46.79 -15.85
C SER A 102 53.19 46.08 -17.00
N ARG A 103 53.68 44.92 -17.45
CA ARG A 103 53.00 44.11 -18.49
C ARG A 103 51.74 43.46 -17.95
N ILE A 104 51.76 42.96 -16.71
CA ILE A 104 50.59 42.37 -16.04
C ILE A 104 49.51 43.43 -15.88
N LEU A 105 49.85 44.64 -15.41
CA LEU A 105 48.90 45.74 -15.27
C LEU A 105 48.28 46.12 -16.62
N LYS A 106 49.10 46.29 -17.67
CA LYS A 106 48.59 46.56 -19.03
C LYS A 106 47.72 45.44 -19.57
N TRP A 107 48.05 44.19 -19.26
CA TRP A 107 47.23 43.04 -19.66
C TRP A 107 45.88 43.05 -18.93
N HIS A 108 45.84 43.42 -17.66
CA HIS A 108 44.60 43.55 -16.91
C HIS A 108 43.73 44.72 -17.41
N GLU A 109 44.34 45.86 -17.73
CA GLU A 109 43.65 47.04 -18.27
C GLU A 109 43.11 46.79 -19.69
N GLN A 110 43.87 46.12 -20.56
CA GLN A 110 43.37 45.68 -21.87
C GLN A 110 42.30 44.58 -21.77
N ARG A 111 42.29 43.85 -20.65
CA ARG A 111 41.26 42.85 -20.31
C ARG A 111 40.11 43.46 -19.52
N ASP A 112 39.99 44.78 -19.44
CA ASP A 112 38.78 45.37 -18.89
C ASP A 112 37.56 44.77 -19.61
N PRO A 113 36.56 44.29 -18.86
CA PRO A 113 35.49 43.44 -19.38
C PRO A 113 34.44 44.29 -20.10
N GLY A 114 34.83 44.98 -21.18
CA GLY A 114 33.94 45.69 -22.10
C GLY A 114 33.03 44.77 -22.93
N SER A 115 33.15 43.45 -22.73
CA SER A 115 32.27 42.42 -23.29
C SER A 115 31.52 41.67 -22.18
N LYS A 116 30.97 42.38 -21.20
CA LYS A 116 29.81 41.83 -20.48
C LYS A 116 28.65 41.83 -21.47
N GLN A 117 28.44 40.72 -22.17
CA GLN A 117 27.23 40.53 -22.97
C GLN A 117 26.03 40.87 -22.08
N ASN A 118 25.11 41.70 -22.57
CA ASN A 118 23.95 42.13 -21.80
C ASN A 118 23.00 40.94 -21.60
N TYR A 119 23.16 40.21 -20.50
CA TYR A 119 22.32 39.06 -20.16
C TYR A 119 20.94 39.44 -19.59
N SER A 120 20.66 40.73 -19.43
CA SER A 120 19.40 41.27 -18.87
C SER A 120 18.15 40.68 -19.51
N GLN A 121 18.13 40.51 -20.85
CA GLN A 121 16.98 39.93 -21.54
C GLN A 121 16.77 38.44 -21.21
N TYR A 122 17.86 37.70 -21.00
CA TYR A 122 17.77 36.30 -20.55
C TYR A 122 17.32 36.22 -19.10
N GLU A 123 17.77 37.15 -18.25
CA GLU A 123 17.32 37.25 -16.86
C GLU A 123 15.82 37.55 -16.76
N GLU A 124 15.30 38.51 -17.53
CA GLU A 124 13.87 38.81 -17.62
C GLU A 124 13.05 37.60 -18.09
N ASN A 125 13.53 36.90 -19.13
CA ASN A 125 12.87 35.68 -19.63
C ASN A 125 12.89 34.55 -18.59
N ILE A 126 14.01 34.38 -17.87
CA ILE A 126 14.13 33.38 -16.80
C ILE A 126 13.18 33.73 -15.65
N SER A 127 13.11 35.00 -15.23
CA SER A 127 12.20 35.46 -14.18
C SER A 127 10.73 35.25 -14.57
N HIS A 128 10.36 35.60 -15.80
CA HIS A 128 9.00 35.37 -16.30
C HIS A 128 8.65 33.87 -16.37
N LEU A 129 9.56 33.01 -16.83
CA LEU A 129 9.36 31.56 -16.82
C LEU A 129 9.24 31.00 -15.38
N GLN A 130 10.02 31.54 -14.44
CA GLN A 130 9.91 31.17 -13.03
C GLN A 130 8.54 31.56 -12.45
N GLU A 131 8.03 32.74 -12.77
CA GLU A 131 6.69 33.19 -12.36
C GLU A 131 5.60 32.26 -12.92
N GLN A 132 5.66 31.94 -14.22
CA GLN A 132 4.72 30.98 -14.83
C GLN A 132 4.77 29.59 -14.18
N ILE A 133 5.96 29.12 -13.81
CA ILE A 133 6.11 27.85 -13.09
C ILE A 133 5.48 27.93 -11.70
N MET A 134 5.63 29.06 -11.01
CA MET A 134 5.05 29.27 -9.68
C MET A 134 3.52 29.34 -9.75
N ASP A 135 2.97 30.07 -10.72
CA ASP A 135 1.53 30.12 -10.96
C ASP A 135 0.97 28.74 -11.34
N GLY A 136 1.68 28.02 -12.21
CA GLY A 136 1.36 26.63 -12.56
C GLY A 136 1.37 25.69 -11.35
N LYS A 137 2.32 25.85 -10.42
CA LYS A 137 2.36 25.09 -9.17
C LYS A 137 1.22 25.46 -8.23
N MET A 138 0.90 26.75 -8.11
CA MET A 138 -0.19 27.23 -7.25
C MET A 138 -1.55 26.72 -7.75
N THR A 139 -1.80 26.83 -9.06
CA THR A 139 -3.02 26.31 -9.70
C THR A 139 -3.11 24.79 -9.60
N ASN A 140 -1.99 24.06 -9.76
CA ASN A 140 -1.97 22.61 -9.55
C ASN A 140 -2.32 22.26 -8.09
N ALA A 141 -1.72 22.93 -7.11
CA ALA A 141 -2.07 22.73 -5.70
C ALA A 141 -3.55 23.03 -5.42
N GLN A 142 -4.10 24.09 -6.01
CA GLN A 142 -5.52 24.42 -5.89
C GLN A 142 -6.42 23.32 -6.48
N ILE A 143 -6.07 22.78 -7.66
CA ILE A 143 -6.81 21.69 -8.30
C ILE A 143 -6.75 20.43 -7.43
N VAL A 144 -5.59 20.08 -6.88
CA VAL A 144 -5.43 18.93 -5.98
C VAL A 144 -6.34 19.06 -4.76
N LEU A 145 -6.38 20.25 -4.13
CA LEU A 145 -7.29 20.51 -3.01
C LEU A 145 -8.77 20.37 -3.40
N LEU A 146 -9.16 20.83 -4.58
CA LEU A 146 -10.53 20.68 -5.08
C LEU A 146 -10.87 19.20 -5.35
N ILE A 147 -9.92 18.42 -5.87
CA ILE A 147 -10.08 16.97 -6.07
C ILE A 147 -10.25 16.27 -4.72
N ASP A 148 -9.40 16.59 -3.74
CA ASP A 148 -9.48 16.00 -2.40
C ASP A 148 -10.80 16.36 -1.71
N ASN A 149 -11.24 17.62 -1.83
CA ASN A 149 -12.54 18.05 -1.32
C ASN A 149 -13.71 17.29 -2.00
N ALA A 150 -13.69 17.21 -3.33
CA ALA A 150 -14.72 16.46 -4.07
C ALA A 150 -14.74 14.98 -3.69
N ARG A 151 -13.57 14.37 -3.48
CA ARG A 151 -13.45 12.98 -3.01
C ARG A 151 -14.00 12.81 -1.60
N MET A 152 -13.64 13.69 -0.67
CA MET A 152 -14.22 13.67 0.69
C MET A 152 -15.74 13.83 0.65
N ALA A 153 -16.28 14.71 -0.20
CA ALA A 153 -17.71 14.88 -0.37
C ALA A 153 -18.38 13.60 -0.93
N VAL A 154 -17.75 12.93 -1.88
CA VAL A 154 -18.24 11.63 -2.40
C VAL A 154 -18.26 10.57 -1.31
N ASP A 155 -17.21 10.48 -0.50
CA ASP A 155 -17.14 9.52 0.61
C ASP A 155 -18.21 9.84 1.68
N ASP A 156 -18.41 11.11 2.02
CA ASP A 156 -19.47 11.57 2.95
C ASP A 156 -20.88 11.24 2.43
N PHE A 157 -21.14 11.47 1.14
CA PHE A 157 -22.41 11.12 0.52
C PHE A 157 -22.60 9.60 0.41
N GLY A 158 -21.52 8.85 0.17
CA GLY A 158 -21.53 7.39 0.18
C GLY A 158 -21.92 6.84 1.56
N LEU A 159 -21.31 7.34 2.63
CA LEU A 159 -21.66 6.93 4.00
C LEU A 159 -23.10 7.29 4.35
N LYS A 160 -23.56 8.49 4.00
CA LYS A 160 -24.97 8.90 4.19
C LYS A 160 -25.92 8.00 3.42
N TYR A 161 -25.60 7.68 2.17
CA TYR A 161 -26.41 6.79 1.35
C TYR A 161 -26.51 5.39 1.94
N GLU A 162 -25.40 4.80 2.38
CA GLU A 162 -25.41 3.46 3.00
C GLU A 162 -26.21 3.43 4.31
N ASN A 163 -26.11 4.49 5.13
CA ASN A 163 -26.90 4.62 6.35
C ASN A 163 -28.40 4.77 6.08
N GLU A 164 -28.79 5.62 5.12
CA GLU A 164 -30.20 5.77 4.72
C GLU A 164 -30.73 4.48 4.08
N HIS A 165 -29.90 3.79 3.31
CA HIS A 165 -30.26 2.53 2.67
C HIS A 165 -30.42 1.39 3.67
N SER A 166 -29.56 1.29 4.70
CA SER A 166 -29.74 0.33 5.79
C SER A 166 -31.00 0.63 6.60
N PHE A 167 -31.20 1.91 6.98
CA PHE A 167 -32.40 2.34 7.69
C PHE A 167 -33.68 2.05 6.90
N LYS A 168 -33.67 2.31 5.58
CA LYS A 168 -34.79 1.96 4.70
C LYS A 168 -35.09 0.46 4.72
N LYS A 169 -34.07 -0.40 4.66
CA LYS A 169 -34.26 -1.86 4.73
C LYS A 169 -34.87 -2.29 6.06
N ASP A 170 -34.40 -1.71 7.17
CA ASP A 170 -34.94 -2.00 8.49
C ASP A 170 -36.42 -1.60 8.58
N LEU A 171 -36.78 -0.42 8.05
CA LEU A 171 -38.17 0.00 7.95
C LEU A 171 -39.00 -0.88 7.02
N GLU A 172 -38.46 -1.33 5.88
CA GLU A 172 -39.14 -2.28 4.99
C GLU A 172 -39.42 -3.61 5.70
N ILE A 173 -38.49 -4.10 6.51
CA ILE A 173 -38.67 -5.30 7.34
C ILE A 173 -39.74 -5.07 8.41
N GLU A 174 -39.73 -3.91 9.08
CA GLU A 174 -40.74 -3.56 10.09
C GLU A 174 -42.15 -3.47 9.49
N VAL A 175 -42.29 -2.80 8.34
CA VAL A 175 -43.58 -2.70 7.61
C VAL A 175 -44.09 -4.08 7.21
N GLU A 176 -43.21 -4.96 6.71
CA GLU A 176 -43.57 -6.33 6.37
C GLU A 176 -43.95 -7.15 7.62
N GLY A 177 -43.29 -6.91 8.75
CA GLY A 177 -43.67 -7.45 10.06
C GLY A 177 -45.07 -7.00 10.48
N LEU A 178 -45.36 -5.71 10.40
CA LEU A 178 -46.67 -5.15 10.72
C LEU A 178 -47.78 -5.72 9.81
N ARG A 179 -47.50 -5.89 8.52
CA ARG A 179 -48.45 -6.55 7.59
C ARG A 179 -48.77 -7.97 8.02
N LYS A 180 -47.77 -8.77 8.40
CA LYS A 180 -48.00 -10.13 8.94
C LYS A 180 -48.83 -10.11 10.21
N THR A 181 -48.55 -9.21 11.15
CA THR A 181 -49.37 -9.10 12.36
C THR A 181 -50.81 -8.68 12.07
N LEU A 182 -51.03 -7.84 11.04
CA LEU A 182 -52.37 -7.48 10.58
C LEU A 182 -53.09 -8.69 9.97
N ASP A 183 -52.40 -9.48 9.15
CA ASP A 183 -52.95 -10.71 8.57
C ASP A 183 -53.30 -11.72 9.67
N ASP A 184 -52.42 -11.92 10.66
CA ASP A 184 -52.66 -12.80 11.82
C ASP A 184 -53.88 -12.32 12.64
N LEU A 185 -53.99 -11.01 12.91
CA LEU A 185 -55.15 -10.43 13.58
C LEU A 185 -56.43 -10.62 12.77
N THR A 186 -56.35 -10.50 11.44
CA THR A 186 -57.49 -10.71 10.54
C THR A 186 -57.98 -12.15 10.66
N ILE A 187 -57.08 -13.14 10.67
CA ILE A 187 -57.43 -14.55 10.89
C ILE A 187 -58.14 -14.73 12.24
N VAL A 188 -57.56 -14.22 13.34
CA VAL A 188 -58.16 -14.31 14.68
C VAL A 188 -59.55 -13.65 14.73
N THR A 189 -59.72 -12.48 14.10
CA THR A 189 -61.05 -11.85 14.02
C THR A 189 -62.06 -12.70 13.27
N THR A 190 -61.67 -13.32 12.15
CA THR A 190 -62.58 -14.19 11.40
C THR A 190 -62.93 -15.47 12.18
N ASP A 191 -62.00 -16.03 12.96
CA ASP A 191 -62.25 -17.20 13.80
C ASP A 191 -63.25 -16.87 14.93
N LEU A 192 -63.07 -15.72 15.60
CA LEU A 192 -64.00 -15.24 16.62
C LEU A 192 -65.38 -14.90 16.05
N GLU A 193 -65.45 -14.31 14.85
CA GLU A 193 -66.71 -14.07 14.15
C GLU A 193 -67.45 -15.38 13.86
N GLN A 194 -66.74 -16.42 13.43
CA GLN A 194 -67.30 -17.77 13.22
C GLN A 194 -67.81 -18.38 14.53
N GLU A 195 -67.08 -18.26 15.64
CA GLU A 195 -67.50 -18.76 16.95
C GLU A 195 -68.78 -18.03 17.43
N VAL A 196 -68.84 -16.71 17.26
CA VAL A 196 -70.03 -15.91 17.59
C VAL A 196 -71.23 -16.31 16.72
N GLU A 197 -71.03 -16.53 15.41
CA GLU A 197 -72.09 -17.06 14.54
C GLU A 197 -72.53 -18.47 14.94
N GLY A 198 -71.59 -19.33 15.34
CA GLY A 198 -71.87 -20.67 15.86
C GLY A 198 -72.79 -20.62 17.08
N MET A 199 -72.41 -19.85 18.11
CA MET A 199 -73.22 -19.65 19.31
C MET A 199 -74.60 -19.06 19.00
N ARG A 200 -74.69 -18.12 18.04
CA ARG A 200 -75.99 -17.58 17.60
C ARG A 200 -76.88 -18.65 16.95
N LYS A 201 -76.31 -19.52 16.11
CA LYS A 201 -77.04 -20.65 15.51
C LYS A 201 -77.53 -21.62 16.58
N GLU A 202 -76.69 -21.95 17.56
CA GLU A 202 -77.07 -22.82 18.69
C GLU A 202 -78.21 -22.22 19.53
N LEU A 203 -78.17 -20.92 19.83
CA LEU A 203 -79.24 -20.22 20.54
C LEU A 203 -80.58 -20.31 19.79
N ILE A 204 -80.55 -20.13 18.46
CA ILE A 204 -81.75 -20.25 17.62
C ILE A 204 -82.28 -21.69 17.65
N LEU A 205 -81.41 -22.69 17.54
CA LEU A 205 -81.80 -24.10 17.62
C LEU A 205 -82.40 -24.47 18.97
N MET A 206 -81.82 -23.98 20.07
CA MET A 206 -82.35 -24.21 21.43
C MET A 206 -83.71 -23.55 21.63
N LYS A 207 -83.89 -22.31 21.16
CA LYS A 207 -85.21 -21.64 21.20
C LYS A 207 -86.26 -22.40 20.42
N LYS A 208 -85.93 -22.85 19.20
CA LYS A 208 -86.83 -23.64 18.37
C LYS A 208 -87.19 -24.98 19.02
N ARG A 209 -86.21 -25.67 19.63
CA ARG A 209 -86.45 -26.91 20.37
C ARG A 209 -87.38 -26.66 21.56
N HIS A 210 -87.13 -25.61 22.34
CA HIS A 210 -87.98 -25.26 23.47
C HIS A 210 -89.41 -24.92 23.04
N GLU A 211 -89.58 -24.17 21.94
CA GLU A 211 -90.89 -23.87 21.38
C GLU A 211 -91.64 -25.15 20.98
N GLN A 212 -90.95 -26.11 20.36
CA GLN A 212 -91.52 -27.42 20.03
C GLN A 212 -91.87 -28.25 21.27
N GLU A 213 -91.00 -28.30 22.28
CA GLU A 213 -91.26 -29.00 23.55
C GLU A 213 -92.45 -28.37 24.30
N MET A 214 -92.58 -27.04 24.27
CA MET A 214 -93.72 -26.33 24.87
C MET A 214 -95.02 -26.64 24.12
N GLU A 215 -94.98 -26.80 22.80
CA GLU A 215 -96.13 -27.21 21.98
C GLU A 215 -96.52 -28.68 22.24
N GLU A 216 -95.54 -29.57 22.43
CA GLU A 216 -95.73 -30.99 22.75
C GLU A 216 -96.24 -31.22 24.18
N HIS A 217 -95.73 -30.45 25.16
CA HIS A 217 -96.12 -30.51 26.57
C HIS A 217 -97.27 -29.56 26.94
N HIS A 218 -97.87 -28.85 25.99
CA HIS A 218 -99.09 -28.09 26.24
C HIS A 218 -100.28 -29.04 26.46
N VAL A 219 -100.33 -29.63 27.66
CA VAL A 219 -101.53 -30.24 28.20
C VAL A 219 -102.55 -29.12 28.46
N PRO A 220 -103.84 -29.26 28.07
CA PRO A 220 -104.86 -28.28 28.42
C PRO A 220 -104.97 -28.14 29.94
N ASN A 221 -104.55 -26.99 30.47
CA ASN A 221 -104.81 -26.58 31.85
C ASN A 221 -106.30 -26.26 32.02
N ASP A 222 -107.14 -27.30 32.00
CA ASP A 222 -108.60 -27.20 32.22
C ASP A 222 -109.10 -28.23 33.26
N PHE A 223 -108.24 -28.61 34.21
CA PHE A 223 -108.66 -29.40 35.38
C PHE A 223 -108.32 -28.70 36.69
N LYS A 224 -109.00 -27.58 36.95
CA LYS A 224 -109.07 -26.98 38.28
C LYS A 224 -110.06 -27.78 39.14
N VAL A 225 -109.61 -28.93 39.63
CA VAL A 225 -110.38 -29.74 40.59
C VAL A 225 -109.99 -29.34 42.01
N SER A 226 -110.86 -28.53 42.62
CA SER A 226 -110.86 -28.29 44.07
C SER A 226 -111.58 -29.45 44.76
N VAL A 227 -110.82 -30.43 45.22
CA VAL A 227 -111.33 -31.51 46.07
C VAL A 227 -111.00 -31.17 47.53
N LYS A 228 -112.03 -30.73 48.26
CA LYS A 228 -112.02 -30.73 49.73
C LYS A 228 -112.31 -32.17 50.16
N VAL A 229 -111.25 -32.90 50.55
CA VAL A 229 -111.38 -34.19 51.25
C VAL A 229 -111.05 -33.92 52.70
N ASP A 230 -112.07 -34.04 53.54
CA ASP A 230 -111.92 -34.19 54.98
C ASP A 230 -111.19 -35.51 55.24
N SER A 231 -109.91 -35.43 55.61
CA SER A 231 -109.14 -36.57 56.09
C SER A 231 -109.17 -36.60 57.61
N THR A 232 -109.78 -37.67 58.12
CA THR A 232 -109.59 -38.29 59.43
C THR A 232 -108.12 -38.29 59.87
N PRO A 233 -107.80 -38.25 61.18
CA PRO A 233 -106.45 -37.99 61.69
C PRO A 233 -105.46 -39.04 61.21
N GLY A 234 -104.63 -38.66 60.24
CA GLY A 234 -103.46 -39.42 59.80
C GLY A 234 -102.32 -39.24 60.79
N GLU A 235 -101.50 -40.28 60.92
CA GLU A 235 -100.30 -40.36 61.75
C GLU A 235 -99.49 -39.07 61.74
N ASP A 236 -98.93 -38.72 62.91
CA ASP A 236 -98.15 -37.50 63.20
C ASP A 236 -97.20 -37.14 62.04
N LEU A 237 -97.68 -36.38 61.06
CA LEU A 237 -96.93 -35.91 59.89
C LEU A 237 -95.67 -35.14 60.32
N ILE A 238 -95.74 -34.54 61.51
CA ILE A 238 -94.65 -33.83 62.16
C ILE A 238 -93.46 -34.76 62.45
N LYS A 239 -93.70 -36.02 62.84
CA LYS A 239 -92.61 -37.00 63.08
C LYS A 239 -91.95 -37.43 61.77
N VAL A 240 -92.75 -37.71 60.74
CA VAL A 240 -92.22 -38.08 59.42
C VAL A 240 -91.43 -36.93 58.78
N LEU A 241 -91.90 -35.68 58.94
CA LEU A 241 -91.18 -34.49 58.48
C LEU A 241 -89.87 -34.28 59.24
N GLU A 242 -89.85 -34.55 60.54
CA GLU A 242 -88.64 -34.46 61.37
C GLU A 242 -87.62 -35.55 61.02
N ASP A 243 -88.06 -36.78 60.79
CA ASP A 243 -87.19 -37.89 60.35
C ASP A 243 -86.58 -37.59 58.97
N MET A 244 -87.38 -37.10 58.00
CA MET A 244 -86.84 -36.67 56.70
C MET A 244 -85.82 -35.54 56.85
N ARG A 245 -86.07 -34.58 57.75
CA ARG A 245 -85.13 -33.48 58.00
C ARG A 245 -83.80 -34.02 58.54
N GLN A 246 -83.85 -34.97 59.47
CA GLN A 246 -82.64 -35.58 60.03
C GLN A 246 -81.85 -36.36 58.97
N GLU A 247 -82.52 -37.05 58.04
CA GLU A 247 -81.86 -37.72 56.91
C GLU A 247 -81.16 -36.71 55.98
N TYR A 248 -81.81 -35.60 55.63
CA TYR A 248 -81.17 -34.56 54.81
C TYR A 248 -80.00 -33.89 55.53
N GLU A 249 -80.15 -33.57 56.82
CA GLU A 249 -79.05 -33.02 57.62
C GLU A 249 -77.86 -34.00 57.70
N PHE A 250 -78.13 -35.30 57.77
CA PHE A 250 -77.10 -36.33 57.72
C PHE A 250 -76.40 -36.40 56.36
N ILE A 251 -77.16 -36.38 55.26
CA ILE A 251 -76.60 -36.39 53.90
C ILE A 251 -75.73 -35.14 53.66
N ILE A 252 -76.19 -33.96 54.07
CA ILE A 252 -75.43 -32.71 53.95
C ILE A 252 -74.12 -32.79 54.73
N LYS A 253 -74.16 -33.27 55.98
CA LYS A 253 -72.96 -33.47 56.81
C LYS A 253 -71.98 -34.45 56.16
N LYS A 254 -72.47 -35.58 55.64
CA LYS A 254 -71.65 -36.56 54.95
C LYS A 254 -71.01 -35.97 53.68
N LYS A 255 -71.78 -35.25 52.87
CA LYS A 255 -71.27 -34.56 51.67
C LYS A 255 -70.22 -33.51 52.00
N HIS A 256 -70.38 -32.78 53.10
CA HIS A 256 -69.38 -31.82 53.54
C HIS A 256 -68.08 -32.51 53.95
N GLN A 257 -68.18 -33.61 54.71
CA GLN A 257 -67.01 -34.42 55.08
C GLN A 257 -66.31 -35.04 53.86
N ASP A 258 -67.06 -35.54 52.89
CA ASP A 258 -66.52 -36.11 51.65
C ASP A 258 -65.80 -35.02 50.82
N LEU A 259 -66.36 -33.81 50.73
CA LEU A 259 -65.72 -32.67 50.06
C LEU A 259 -64.45 -32.22 50.79
N ASP A 260 -64.47 -32.16 52.12
CA ASP A 260 -63.30 -31.82 52.92
C ASP A 260 -62.19 -32.86 52.77
N ALA A 261 -62.55 -34.15 52.73
CA ALA A 261 -61.61 -35.25 52.49
C ALA A 261 -61.01 -35.17 51.08
N TRP A 262 -61.85 -34.94 50.06
CA TRP A 262 -61.41 -34.77 48.68
C TRP A 262 -60.48 -33.55 48.52
N TYR A 263 -60.82 -32.41 49.12
CA TYR A 263 -59.99 -31.21 49.09
C TYR A 263 -58.64 -31.45 49.78
N LYS A 264 -58.64 -32.17 50.92
CA LYS A 264 -57.40 -32.55 51.61
C LYS A 264 -56.53 -33.44 50.75
N GLU A 265 -57.10 -34.46 50.10
CA GLU A 265 -56.38 -35.35 49.19
C GLU A 265 -55.81 -34.61 47.98
N GLN A 266 -56.60 -33.73 47.35
CA GLN A 266 -56.15 -32.89 46.24
C GLN A 266 -55.05 -31.90 46.66
N SER A 267 -55.17 -31.30 47.84
CA SER A 267 -54.14 -30.40 48.38
C SER A 267 -52.86 -31.15 48.75
N ALA A 268 -52.96 -32.39 49.21
CA ALA A 268 -51.81 -33.23 49.53
C ALA A 268 -51.08 -33.71 48.26
N THR A 269 -51.82 -34.10 47.21
CA THR A 269 -51.24 -34.46 45.92
C THR A 269 -50.60 -33.25 45.23
N MET A 270 -51.26 -32.09 45.20
CA MET A 270 -50.64 -30.84 44.73
C MET A 270 -49.42 -30.46 45.56
N ALA A 271 -49.49 -30.57 46.89
CA ALA A 271 -48.34 -30.31 47.74
C ALA A 271 -47.19 -31.29 47.45
N GLN A 272 -47.47 -32.55 47.12
CA GLN A 272 -46.45 -33.54 46.77
C GLN A 272 -45.82 -33.30 45.39
N GLU A 273 -46.60 -32.86 44.40
CA GLU A 273 -46.06 -32.43 43.09
C GLU A 273 -45.23 -31.14 43.20
N VAL A 274 -45.65 -30.20 44.05
CA VAL A 274 -44.89 -28.97 44.37
C VAL A 274 -43.68 -29.28 45.27
N ALA A 275 -43.72 -30.35 46.07
CA ALA A 275 -42.66 -30.78 46.99
C ALA A 275 -41.53 -31.58 46.32
N SER A 276 -41.33 -31.46 45.00
CA SER A 276 -40.03 -31.76 44.36
C SER A 276 -39.21 -30.49 44.11
N PRO A 277 -38.88 -29.67 45.13
CA PRO A 277 -38.03 -28.50 44.95
C PRO A 277 -36.62 -28.92 44.51
N ALA A 278 -36.19 -30.15 44.80
CA ALA A 278 -34.88 -30.65 44.42
C ALA A 278 -34.68 -30.69 42.89
N ALA A 279 -35.69 -31.12 42.12
CA ALA A 279 -35.60 -31.17 40.66
C ALA A 279 -35.66 -29.77 40.02
N VAL A 280 -36.42 -28.84 40.62
CA VAL A 280 -36.49 -27.45 40.17
C VAL A 280 -35.19 -26.71 40.49
N GLN A 281 -34.63 -26.92 41.68
CA GLN A 281 -33.35 -26.33 42.09
C GLN A 281 -32.18 -26.88 41.27
N SER A 282 -32.15 -28.18 40.95
CA SER A 282 -31.14 -28.75 40.06
C SER A 282 -31.25 -28.18 38.64
N SER A 283 -32.48 -28.05 38.10
CA SER A 283 -32.68 -27.43 36.79
C SER A 283 -32.25 -25.96 36.77
N GLN A 284 -32.48 -25.22 37.87
CA GLN A 284 -31.98 -23.85 38.01
C GLN A 284 -30.45 -23.79 38.09
N SER A 285 -29.79 -24.67 38.84
CA SER A 285 -28.33 -24.72 38.87
C SER A 285 -27.75 -25.04 37.49
N ASP A 286 -28.36 -25.97 36.75
CA ASP A 286 -27.93 -26.34 35.39
C ASP A 286 -28.07 -25.15 34.42
N ILE A 287 -29.16 -24.39 34.52
CA ILE A 287 -29.34 -23.14 33.74
C ILE A 287 -28.26 -22.11 34.10
N HIS A 288 -27.92 -21.97 35.38
CA HIS A 288 -26.87 -21.04 35.81
C HIS A 288 -25.49 -21.49 35.33
N GLU A 289 -25.18 -22.78 35.39
CA GLU A 289 -23.95 -23.33 34.84
C GLU A 289 -23.86 -23.12 33.33
N LEU A 290 -24.94 -23.40 32.59
CA LEU A 290 -25.00 -23.19 31.15
C LEU A 290 -24.84 -21.70 30.77
N LYS A 291 -25.40 -20.79 31.57
CA LYS A 291 -25.18 -19.34 31.38
C LYS A 291 -23.74 -18.94 31.63
N ARG A 292 -23.08 -19.50 32.66
CA ARG A 292 -21.65 -19.23 32.92
C ARG A 292 -20.76 -19.78 31.81
N THR A 293 -21.03 -20.99 31.31
CA THR A 293 -20.26 -21.57 30.21
C THR A 293 -20.49 -20.81 28.91
N PHE A 294 -21.72 -20.36 28.64
CA PHE A 294 -22.02 -19.50 27.50
C PHE A 294 -21.23 -18.18 27.56
N GLN A 295 -21.26 -17.47 28.69
CA GLN A 295 -20.50 -16.23 28.88
C GLN A 295 -18.99 -16.46 28.76
N ALA A 296 -18.47 -17.57 29.29
CA ALA A 296 -17.06 -17.93 29.15
C ALA A 296 -16.68 -18.16 27.67
N LEU A 297 -17.51 -18.89 26.92
CA LEU A 297 -17.31 -19.13 25.49
C LEU A 297 -17.41 -17.82 24.66
N GLU A 298 -18.28 -16.90 25.05
CA GLU A 298 -18.42 -15.60 24.39
C GLU A 298 -17.17 -14.73 24.62
N ILE A 299 -16.62 -14.73 25.84
CA ILE A 299 -15.34 -14.08 26.15
C ILE A 299 -14.20 -14.72 25.36
N ASP A 300 -14.13 -16.06 25.31
CA ASP A 300 -13.12 -16.77 24.54
C ASP A 300 -13.22 -16.44 23.04
N LEU A 301 -14.43 -16.39 22.49
CA LEU A 301 -14.67 -15.99 21.10
C LEU A 301 -14.17 -14.57 20.84
N GLN A 302 -14.47 -13.63 21.73
CA GLN A 302 -14.00 -12.25 21.62
C GLN A 302 -12.47 -12.17 21.74
N ALA A 303 -11.87 -12.96 22.64
CA ALA A 303 -10.41 -13.06 22.77
C ALA A 303 -9.77 -13.63 21.50
N GLN A 304 -10.35 -14.66 20.88
CA GLN A 304 -9.86 -15.20 19.60
C GLN A 304 -10.01 -14.20 18.45
N HIS A 305 -11.10 -13.43 18.39
CA HIS A 305 -11.24 -12.34 17.43
C HIS A 305 -10.16 -11.27 17.60
N SER A 306 -9.89 -10.85 18.84
CA SER A 306 -8.81 -9.89 19.12
C SER A 306 -7.43 -10.45 18.72
N ARG A 307 -7.17 -11.73 18.99
CA ARG A 307 -5.94 -12.42 18.61
C ARG A 307 -5.79 -12.50 17.09
N LYS A 308 -6.86 -12.83 16.38
CA LYS A 308 -6.88 -12.87 14.91
C LYS A 308 -6.55 -11.50 14.33
N SER A 309 -7.23 -10.45 14.80
CA SER A 309 -6.97 -9.07 14.35
C SER A 309 -5.53 -8.64 14.62
N ALA A 310 -4.97 -8.96 15.80
CA ALA A 310 -3.56 -8.67 16.10
C ALA A 310 -2.60 -9.39 15.15
N LEU A 311 -2.86 -10.67 14.82
CA LEU A 311 -2.05 -11.44 13.88
C LEU A 311 -2.15 -10.89 12.44
N GLU A 312 -3.35 -10.53 11.99
CA GLU A 312 -3.57 -9.90 10.68
C GLU A 312 -2.83 -8.55 10.58
N ASN A 313 -2.88 -7.74 11.64
CA ASN A 313 -2.14 -6.47 11.71
C ASN A 313 -0.63 -6.70 11.64
N MET A 314 -0.07 -7.63 12.42
CA MET A 314 1.36 -7.97 12.34
C MET A 314 1.74 -8.51 10.96
N LEU A 315 0.89 -9.31 10.32
CA LEU A 315 1.12 -9.79 8.97
C LEU A 315 1.15 -8.64 7.96
N SER A 316 0.21 -7.69 8.05
CA SER A 316 0.19 -6.51 7.19
C SER A 316 1.41 -5.59 7.41
N GLU A 317 1.83 -5.38 8.65
CA GLU A 317 2.99 -4.57 9.01
C GLU A 317 4.28 -5.21 8.49
N THR A 318 4.44 -6.52 8.68
CA THR A 318 5.61 -7.25 8.18
C THR A 318 5.67 -7.24 6.65
N GLN A 319 4.55 -7.46 5.96
CA GLN A 319 4.45 -7.34 4.50
C GLN A 319 4.82 -5.93 4.02
N SER A 320 4.29 -4.89 4.66
CA SER A 320 4.63 -3.49 4.33
C SER A 320 6.11 -3.22 4.53
N ARG A 321 6.71 -3.70 5.62
CA ARG A 321 8.14 -3.54 5.89
C ARG A 321 8.99 -4.21 4.80
N TYR A 322 8.65 -5.44 4.40
CA TYR A 322 9.37 -6.14 3.34
C TYR A 322 9.18 -5.48 1.97
N SER A 323 7.98 -4.95 1.68
CA SER A 323 7.72 -4.18 0.47
C SER A 323 8.61 -2.93 0.39
N CYS A 324 8.72 -2.17 1.49
CA CYS A 324 9.62 -1.02 1.55
C CYS A 324 11.08 -1.41 1.36
N GLN A 325 11.54 -2.50 2.02
CA GLN A 325 12.92 -3.00 1.84
C GLN A 325 13.20 -3.41 0.40
N LEU A 326 12.25 -4.06 -0.28
CA LEU A 326 12.37 -4.41 -1.70
C LEU A 326 12.45 -3.17 -2.57
N GLN A 327 11.65 -2.14 -2.29
CA GLN A 327 11.69 -0.87 -3.01
C GLN A 327 13.02 -0.14 -2.81
N ASP A 328 13.60 -0.19 -1.62
CA ASP A 328 14.93 0.36 -1.32
C ASP A 328 16.01 -0.36 -2.12
N MET A 329 16.00 -1.70 -2.13
CA MET A 329 16.95 -2.48 -2.93
C MET A 329 16.78 -2.21 -4.42
N GLN A 330 15.55 -2.11 -4.92
CA GLN A 330 15.27 -1.78 -6.32
C GLN A 330 15.82 -0.39 -6.68
N ARG A 331 15.68 0.61 -5.79
CA ARG A 331 16.27 1.94 -6.00
C ARG A 331 17.79 1.90 -6.10
N VAL A 332 18.44 1.12 -5.24
CA VAL A 332 19.90 0.93 -5.29
C VAL A 332 20.33 0.25 -6.58
N ILE A 333 19.60 -0.78 -7.02
CA ILE A 333 19.86 -1.46 -8.30
C ILE A 333 19.74 -0.48 -9.45
N SER A 334 18.63 0.25 -9.55
CA SER A 334 18.42 1.22 -10.63
C SER A 334 19.47 2.34 -10.64
N HIS A 335 19.92 2.80 -9.48
CA HIS A 335 21.01 3.77 -9.40
C HIS A 335 22.31 3.22 -10.01
N TYR A 336 22.70 1.99 -9.69
CA TYR A 336 23.89 1.38 -10.28
C TYR A 336 23.72 1.04 -11.77
N GLU A 337 22.51 0.67 -12.21
CA GLU A 337 22.20 0.50 -13.63
C GLU A 337 22.40 1.81 -14.40
N ASP A 338 21.93 2.94 -13.85
CA ASP A 338 22.12 4.26 -14.43
C ASP A 338 23.60 4.66 -14.49
N GLU A 339 24.38 4.41 -13.41
CA GLU A 339 25.82 4.65 -13.41
C GLU A 339 26.56 3.81 -14.46
N LEU A 340 26.19 2.53 -14.61
CA LEU A 340 26.77 1.65 -15.63
C LEU A 340 26.43 2.13 -17.05
N LEU A 341 25.20 2.61 -17.27
CA LEU A 341 24.80 3.19 -18.55
C LEU A 341 25.57 4.48 -18.87
N GLN A 342 25.75 5.36 -17.88
CA GLN A 342 26.55 6.58 -18.03
C GLN A 342 28.01 6.24 -18.38
N LEU A 343 28.62 5.29 -17.67
CA LEU A 343 30.00 4.88 -17.94
C LEU A 343 30.16 4.28 -19.35
N ARG A 344 29.18 3.48 -19.81
CA ARG A 344 29.17 2.97 -21.19
C ARG A 344 29.11 4.09 -22.21
N HIS A 345 28.24 5.07 -22.00
CA HIS A 345 28.14 6.23 -22.87
C HIS A 345 29.45 7.03 -22.92
N ASP A 346 30.10 7.25 -21.78
CA ASP A 346 31.40 7.91 -21.71
C ASP A 346 32.51 7.13 -22.43
N LEU A 347 32.54 5.81 -22.29
CA LEU A 347 33.48 4.96 -23.03
C LEU A 347 33.25 5.01 -24.54
N GLU A 348 32.00 4.99 -24.99
CA GLU A 348 31.65 5.13 -26.41
C GLU A 348 32.07 6.51 -26.94
N ARG A 349 31.86 7.57 -26.16
CA ARG A 349 32.31 8.93 -26.50
C ARG A 349 33.83 8.98 -26.63
N GLN A 350 34.56 8.51 -25.64
CA GLN A 350 36.02 8.46 -25.68
C GLN A 350 36.53 7.64 -26.86
N HIS A 351 35.93 6.47 -27.14
CA HIS A 351 36.28 5.65 -28.29
C HIS A 351 36.10 6.37 -29.62
N ASN A 352 35.01 7.13 -29.77
CA ASN A 352 34.76 7.94 -30.95
C ASN A 352 35.79 9.07 -31.08
N GLU A 353 36.12 9.75 -29.99
CA GLU A 353 37.19 10.77 -29.97
C GLU A 353 38.55 10.17 -30.36
N TYR A 354 38.90 9.00 -29.82
CA TYR A 354 40.12 8.27 -30.19
C TYR A 354 40.14 7.88 -31.68
N LYS A 355 39.02 7.43 -32.24
CA LYS A 355 38.92 7.13 -33.69
C LYS A 355 39.15 8.36 -34.54
N VAL A 356 38.57 9.50 -34.17
CA VAL A 356 38.76 10.77 -34.89
C VAL A 356 40.23 11.20 -34.83
N LEU A 357 40.83 11.16 -33.63
CA LEU A 357 42.23 11.52 -33.44
C LEU A 357 43.17 10.60 -34.23
N LEU A 358 42.88 9.29 -34.24
CA LEU A 358 43.62 8.32 -35.04
C LEU A 358 43.49 8.65 -36.54
N GLY A 359 42.31 9.02 -37.01
CA GLY A 359 42.09 9.48 -38.37
C GLY A 359 42.98 10.67 -38.74
N ILE A 360 43.01 11.70 -37.89
CA ILE A 360 43.85 12.89 -38.07
C ILE A 360 45.34 12.50 -38.07
N LYS A 361 45.78 11.64 -37.12
CA LYS A 361 47.16 11.15 -37.07
C LYS A 361 47.55 10.46 -38.37
N THR A 362 46.73 9.52 -38.86
CA THR A 362 47.03 8.81 -40.11
C THR A 362 47.04 9.73 -41.32
N HIS A 363 46.26 10.81 -41.32
CA HIS A 363 46.30 11.82 -42.37
C HIS A 363 47.58 12.65 -42.33
N LEU A 364 47.97 13.14 -41.15
CA LEU A 364 49.23 13.86 -40.95
C LEU A 364 50.46 13.00 -41.27
N GLU A 365 50.44 11.70 -40.92
CA GLU A 365 51.51 10.76 -41.28
C GLU A 365 51.66 10.63 -42.79
N LYS A 366 50.56 10.63 -43.55
CA LYS A 366 50.60 10.64 -45.02
C LYS A 366 51.15 11.96 -45.56
N GLU A 367 50.74 13.10 -44.99
CA GLU A 367 51.27 14.41 -45.39
C GLU A 367 52.78 14.49 -45.14
N ILE A 368 53.26 14.07 -43.96
CA ILE A 368 54.70 14.00 -43.64
C ILE A 368 55.44 13.10 -44.63
N ALA A 369 54.88 11.93 -44.96
CA ALA A 369 55.49 11.04 -45.95
C ALA A 369 55.58 11.71 -47.34
N THR A 370 54.56 12.45 -47.76
CA THR A 370 54.62 13.24 -49.01
C THR A 370 55.63 14.37 -48.93
N TYR A 371 55.72 15.07 -47.80
CA TYR A 371 56.74 16.12 -47.60
C TYR A 371 58.15 15.54 -47.61
N HIS A 372 58.39 14.37 -47.00
CA HIS A 372 59.66 13.66 -47.08
C HIS A 372 60.00 13.29 -48.53
N GLN A 373 59.06 12.74 -49.30
CA GLN A 373 59.26 12.41 -50.71
C GLN A 373 59.62 13.65 -51.56
N LEU A 374 58.99 14.80 -51.30
CA LEU A 374 59.30 16.05 -52.01
C LEU A 374 60.66 16.63 -51.58
N LEU A 375 61.05 16.49 -50.31
CA LEU A 375 62.33 16.96 -49.76
C LEU A 375 63.50 16.07 -50.18
N GLU A 376 63.28 14.76 -50.34
CA GLU A 376 64.25 13.81 -50.89
C GLU A 376 64.49 14.04 -52.39
N GLY A 377 63.60 14.78 -53.07
CA GLY A 377 63.72 15.13 -54.48
C GLY A 377 63.38 13.94 -55.40
N GLU A 378 63.17 14.21 -56.69
CA GLU A 378 63.14 13.19 -57.75
C GLU A 378 64.51 12.46 -57.85
N SER A 379 64.90 11.69 -56.83
CA SER A 379 66.02 10.76 -56.88
C SER A 379 65.51 9.33 -56.77
N GLU A 380 65.84 8.55 -57.79
CA GLU A 380 65.53 7.13 -57.96
C GLU A 380 64.07 6.77 -58.26
N GLY A 381 63.73 6.89 -59.55
CA GLY A 381 62.84 5.92 -60.16
C GLY A 381 63.45 4.53 -60.05
N THR A 382 62.97 3.74 -59.09
CA THR A 382 63.13 2.29 -59.12
C THR A 382 61.85 1.65 -58.63
N MET A 383 61.06 1.16 -59.59
CA MET A 383 60.07 0.13 -59.37
C MET A 383 60.69 -1.01 -58.56
N GLU A 384 60.25 -1.20 -57.33
CA GLU A 384 60.41 -2.46 -56.61
C GLU A 384 59.00 -2.94 -56.25
N GLU A 385 58.44 -3.74 -57.16
CA GLU A 385 57.28 -4.61 -56.92
C GLU A 385 57.61 -5.57 -55.77
N SER A 386 57.38 -5.10 -54.54
CA SER A 386 57.36 -5.98 -53.38
C SER A 386 56.06 -6.79 -53.40
N LYS A 387 56.13 -7.99 -54.01
CA LYS A 387 55.13 -9.06 -53.92
C LYS A 387 54.80 -9.35 -52.45
N SER A 388 53.77 -8.69 -51.90
CA SER A 388 53.13 -9.14 -50.68
C SER A 388 52.33 -10.40 -50.99
N SER A 389 52.87 -11.56 -50.60
CA SER A 389 52.13 -12.82 -50.48
C SER A 389 50.88 -12.57 -49.65
N VAL A 390 49.71 -12.51 -50.31
CA VAL A 390 48.40 -12.44 -49.66
C VAL A 390 48.15 -13.78 -48.98
N LYS A 391 48.54 -13.90 -47.70
CA LYS A 391 48.01 -14.93 -46.82
C LYS A 391 46.59 -14.52 -46.46
N ALA A 392 45.62 -15.36 -46.85
CA ALA A 392 44.20 -15.16 -46.54
C ALA A 392 44.00 -14.89 -45.04
N PRO A 393 43.11 -13.94 -44.67
CA PRO A 393 42.89 -13.57 -43.27
C PRO A 393 42.31 -14.75 -42.49
N LYS A 394 43.06 -15.22 -41.50
CA LYS A 394 42.58 -16.23 -40.54
C LYS A 394 41.74 -15.54 -39.48
N ILE A 395 40.45 -15.90 -39.41
CA ILE A 395 39.53 -15.39 -38.39
C ILE A 395 39.56 -16.36 -37.22
N LYS A 396 39.90 -15.86 -36.03
CA LYS A 396 39.85 -16.62 -34.78
C LYS A 396 38.49 -16.38 -34.13
N ALA A 397 37.63 -17.39 -34.13
CA ALA A 397 36.36 -17.33 -33.42
C ALA A 397 36.59 -17.81 -31.98
N ILE A 398 36.32 -16.94 -31.01
CA ILE A 398 36.41 -17.25 -29.59
C ILE A 398 34.97 -17.42 -29.08
N THR A 399 34.60 -18.65 -28.75
CA THR A 399 33.31 -18.96 -28.10
C THR A 399 33.54 -19.08 -26.61
N GLN A 400 32.80 -18.28 -25.84
CA GLN A 400 32.93 -18.17 -24.40
C GLN A 400 31.58 -18.47 -23.74
N GLU A 401 31.58 -19.47 -22.86
CA GLU A 401 30.41 -19.77 -22.03
C GLU A 401 30.63 -19.23 -20.61
N SER A 402 29.73 -18.35 -20.18
CA SER A 402 29.75 -17.76 -18.85
C SER A 402 28.46 -18.05 -18.09
N VAL A 403 28.58 -18.50 -16.85
CA VAL A 403 27.46 -18.61 -15.91
C VAL A 403 27.78 -17.71 -14.72
N ASN A 404 26.86 -16.82 -14.36
CA ASN A 404 27.00 -15.86 -13.25
C ASN A 404 28.27 -14.99 -13.33
N GLY A 405 28.65 -14.55 -14.54
CA GLY A 405 29.78 -13.64 -14.75
C GLY A 405 31.18 -14.26 -14.59
N ARG A 406 31.29 -15.57 -14.31
CA ARG A 406 32.56 -16.30 -14.38
C ARG A 406 32.61 -17.16 -15.64
N ILE A 407 33.76 -17.11 -16.31
CA ILE A 407 34.03 -17.81 -17.56
C ILE A 407 34.44 -19.24 -17.20
N ILE A 408 33.68 -20.23 -17.66
CA ILE A 408 33.90 -21.65 -17.28
C ILE A 408 34.65 -22.39 -18.40
N LEU A 409 34.44 -22.01 -19.66
CA LEU A 409 35.10 -22.59 -20.83
C LEU A 409 35.41 -21.50 -21.86
N SER A 410 36.65 -21.50 -22.36
CA SER A 410 37.06 -20.69 -23.52
C SER A 410 37.67 -21.61 -24.57
N GLN A 411 37.03 -21.70 -25.73
CA GLN A 411 37.53 -22.48 -26.86
C GLN A 411 37.81 -21.55 -28.04
N VAL A 412 39.02 -21.68 -28.60
CA VAL A 412 39.48 -20.88 -29.74
C VAL A 412 39.58 -21.79 -30.95
N ASN A 413 38.68 -21.62 -31.92
CA ASN A 413 38.70 -22.38 -33.16
C ASN A 413 39.21 -21.48 -34.30
N GLU A 414 40.26 -21.92 -34.99
CA GLU A 414 40.77 -21.25 -36.19
C GLU A 414 39.99 -21.72 -37.41
N ILE A 415 39.20 -20.84 -38.02
CA ILE A 415 38.48 -21.14 -39.25
C ILE A 415 39.27 -20.52 -40.41
N GLN A 416 39.75 -21.36 -41.32
CA GLN A 416 40.29 -20.90 -42.59
C GLN A 416 39.12 -20.48 -43.49
N LYS A 417 39.11 -19.20 -43.87
CA LYS A 417 38.19 -18.70 -44.88
C LYS A 417 38.66 -19.24 -46.24
N CYS A 418 38.02 -20.30 -46.71
CA CYS A 418 38.13 -20.69 -48.13
C CYS A 418 37.55 -19.55 -48.97
N ALA A 419 38.29 -19.16 -50.01
CA ALA A 419 37.93 -18.06 -50.92
C ALA A 419 36.64 -18.33 -51.69
#